data_AF-A0A2V3DW10-F1
#
_entry.id   AF-A0A2V3DW10-F1
#
_cell.length_a   1.000
_cell.length_b   1.000
_cell.length_c   1.000
_cell.angle_alpha   90.00
_cell.angle_beta   90.00
_cell.angle_gamma   90.00
#
_symmetry.space_group_name_H-M   'P 1'
#
loop_
_entity.id
_entity.type
_entity.pdbx_description
1 polymer ?
#
loop_
_entity_poly.entity_id
_entity_poly.type
_entity_poly.pdbx_seq_one_letter_code
_entity_poly.pdbx_strand_id
1 'polypeptide(L)'
;MPVRSNPCWGRPLDARRCKYRRRASGTNVAIGSTATASSSAAGTTAGAAVDQNLGTSWKSGPAEGTSWLILDLKKRHDLTGSTLVWD
;
A
#
# COMPACT_ATOMS: atom_id res chain seq x y z
N MET A 1 -30.28 -3.39 -3.29
CA MET A 1 -29.33 -4.37 -2.71
C MET A 1 -28.21 -4.56 -3.73
N PRO A 2 -26.93 -4.26 -3.45
CA PRO A 2 -25.92 -4.30 -4.50
C PRO A 2 -25.54 -5.75 -4.82
N VAL A 3 -25.68 -6.11 -6.10
CA VAL A 3 -25.21 -7.36 -6.67
C VAL A 3 -23.69 -7.31 -6.74
N ARG A 4 -22.99 -8.18 -5.98
CA ARG A 4 -21.56 -8.42 -6.18
C ARG A 4 -21.42 -9.35 -7.39
N SER A 5 -20.85 -8.86 -8.49
CA SER A 5 -20.51 -9.67 -9.65
C SER A 5 -19.39 -10.66 -9.30
N ASN A 6 -19.68 -11.96 -9.43
CA ASN A 6 -18.72 -13.04 -9.25
C ASN A 6 -17.99 -13.30 -10.58
N PRO A 7 -16.64 -13.31 -10.64
CA PRO A 7 -15.89 -13.29 -11.90
C PRO A 7 -15.63 -14.69 -12.51
N CYS A 8 -16.47 -15.68 -12.25
CA CYS A 8 -16.21 -17.06 -12.65
C CYS A 8 -17.44 -17.68 -13.31
N TRP A 9 -17.56 -17.53 -14.63
CA TRP A 9 -18.56 -18.24 -15.43
C TRP A 9 -17.88 -19.29 -16.32
N GLY A 10 -18.26 -20.56 -16.12
CA GLY A 10 -18.11 -21.65 -17.10
C GLY A 10 -17.00 -22.69 -16.85
N ARG A 11 -17.44 -23.96 -16.67
CA ARG A 11 -16.74 -25.27 -16.83
C ARG A 11 -16.30 -26.02 -15.54
N PRO A 12 -16.24 -27.37 -15.60
CA PRO A 12 -16.73 -28.28 -14.57
C PRO A 12 -15.72 -28.52 -13.44
N LEU A 13 -16.23 -29.18 -12.39
CA LEU A 13 -15.61 -29.48 -11.11
C LEU A 13 -14.25 -30.21 -11.21
N ASP A 14 -13.18 -29.50 -11.57
CA ASP A 14 -11.84 -29.81 -11.05
C ASP A 14 -11.43 -28.67 -10.12
N ALA A 15 -11.51 -28.94 -8.81
CA ALA A 15 -11.50 -27.97 -7.73
C ALA A 15 -10.11 -27.37 -7.44
N ARG A 16 -9.38 -26.94 -8.46
CA ARG A 16 -8.12 -26.19 -8.32
C ARG A 16 -8.27 -24.74 -8.74
N ARG A 17 -9.06 -24.06 -7.91
CA ARG A 17 -8.99 -22.63 -7.55
C ARG A 17 -8.78 -21.66 -8.71
N CYS A 18 -9.86 -20.97 -9.08
CA CYS A 18 -9.80 -19.54 -9.35
C CYS A 18 -9.28 -18.83 -8.09
N LYS A 19 -7.97 -18.85 -7.86
CA LYS A 19 -7.36 -17.94 -6.89
C LYS A 19 -7.44 -16.56 -7.53
N TYR A 20 -8.57 -15.87 -7.32
CA TYR A 20 -8.46 -14.45 -7.02
C TYR A 20 -7.37 -14.40 -5.96
N ARG A 21 -6.19 -13.87 -6.31
CA ARG A 21 -5.16 -13.60 -5.31
C ARG A 21 -5.78 -12.55 -4.41
N ARG A 22 -6.59 -12.98 -3.44
CA ARG A 22 -6.83 -12.19 -2.25
C ARG A 22 -5.42 -11.93 -1.76
N ARG A 23 -4.96 -10.68 -1.93
CA ARG A 23 -3.76 -10.17 -1.29
C ARG A 23 -3.81 -10.76 0.12
N ALA A 24 -2.77 -11.49 0.52
CA ALA A 24 -2.78 -12.14 1.82
C ALA A 24 -3.26 -11.09 2.82
N SER A 25 -4.27 -11.42 3.64
CA SER A 25 -4.69 -10.57 4.75
C SER A 25 -3.57 -10.56 5.78
N GLY A 26 -2.49 -9.87 5.43
CA GLY A 26 -1.35 -9.61 6.30
C GLY A 26 -1.57 -8.27 6.97
N THR A 27 -1.09 -8.17 8.20
CA THR A 27 -1.02 -6.90 8.94
C THR A 27 -0.13 -5.92 8.17
N ASN A 28 -0.56 -4.67 8.07
CA ASN A 28 0.29 -3.62 7.51
C ASN A 28 1.40 -3.29 8.52
N VAL A 29 2.60 -3.81 8.29
CA VAL A 29 3.77 -3.59 9.16
C VAL A 29 4.43 -2.22 8.95
N ALA A 30 4.01 -1.45 7.95
CA ALA A 30 4.54 -0.11 7.67
C ALA A 30 3.97 0.96 8.61
N ILE A 31 2.85 0.70 9.29
CA ILE A 31 2.16 1.68 10.14
C ILE A 31 3.06 2.12 11.28
N GLY A 32 3.24 3.43 11.45
CA GLY A 32 4.06 4.02 12.50
C GLY A 32 5.57 3.76 12.35
N SER A 33 6.00 3.21 11.21
CA SER A 33 7.43 3.05 10.90
C SER A 33 8.12 4.40 10.71
N THR A 34 9.45 4.44 10.87
CA THR A 34 10.21 5.65 10.57
C THR A 34 10.32 5.79 9.06
N ALA A 35 9.67 6.79 8.48
CA ALA A 35 9.73 7.08 7.06
C ALA A 35 10.73 8.22 6.77
N THR A 36 11.53 8.07 5.72
CA THR A 36 12.47 9.08 5.21
C THR A 36 12.23 9.24 3.72
N ALA A 37 12.18 10.48 3.24
CA ALA A 37 11.97 10.79 1.84
C ALA A 37 13.15 11.56 1.27
N SER A 38 13.23 11.58 -0.06
CA SER A 38 14.19 12.39 -0.80
C SER A 38 14.02 13.89 -0.53
N SER A 39 12.76 14.33 -0.48
CA SER A 39 12.37 15.68 -0.10
C SER A 39 10.94 15.67 0.45
N SER A 40 10.45 16.80 0.94
CA SER A 40 9.05 16.95 1.35
C SER A 40 8.59 18.38 1.07
N ALA A 41 7.41 18.54 0.47
CA ALA A 41 6.74 19.83 0.44
C ALA A 41 6.31 20.26 1.85
N ALA A 42 6.06 21.56 2.02
CA ALA A 42 5.68 22.12 3.31
C ALA A 42 4.40 21.45 3.83
N GLY A 43 4.46 20.91 5.06
CA GLY A 43 3.32 20.24 5.71
C GLY A 43 3.07 18.79 5.27
N THR A 44 3.84 18.23 4.33
CA THR A 44 3.64 16.86 3.81
C THR A 44 4.85 16.00 4.11
N THR A 45 5.12 15.74 5.40
CA THR A 45 6.31 14.98 5.83
C THR A 45 6.23 13.52 5.40
N ALA A 46 7.37 12.84 5.33
CA ALA A 46 7.44 11.41 5.01
C ALA A 46 6.57 10.54 5.94
N GLY A 47 6.44 10.93 7.22
CA GLY A 47 5.63 10.21 8.21
C GLY A 47 4.13 10.15 7.87
N ALA A 48 3.63 11.12 7.09
CA ALA A 48 2.23 11.13 6.65
C ALA A 48 1.87 9.94 5.74
N ALA A 49 2.85 9.26 5.12
CA ALA A 49 2.58 8.09 4.30
C ALA A 49 2.29 6.81 5.12
N VAL A 50 2.55 6.83 6.44
CA VAL A 50 2.53 5.65 7.30
C VAL A 50 1.72 5.85 8.60
N ASP A 51 0.94 6.92 8.69
CA ASP A 51 0.17 7.31 9.88
C ASP A 51 -1.27 6.74 9.93
N GLN A 52 -1.69 6.00 8.89
CA GLN A 52 -3.06 5.51 8.66
C GLN A 52 -4.15 6.58 8.49
N ASN A 53 -3.79 7.85 8.35
CA ASN A 53 -4.74 8.91 8.14
C ASN A 53 -4.86 9.22 6.65
N LEU A 54 -6.04 8.94 6.06
CA LEU A 54 -6.28 9.22 4.64
C LEU A 54 -6.43 10.71 4.32
N GLY A 55 -6.49 11.59 5.34
CA GLY A 55 -6.48 13.04 5.16
C GLY A 55 -5.08 13.65 5.12
N THR A 56 -4.02 12.86 5.31
CA THR A 56 -2.62 13.29 5.24
C THR A 56 -1.90 12.51 4.15
N SER A 57 -0.94 13.15 3.49
CA SER A 57 -0.12 12.53 2.46
C SER A 57 1.29 13.12 2.47
N TRP A 58 2.26 12.31 2.04
CA TRP A 58 3.58 12.81 1.69
C TRP A 58 3.54 13.33 0.24
N LYS A 59 4.18 14.47 -0.01
CA LYS A 59 4.38 15.05 -1.34
C LYS A 59 5.84 15.44 -1.48
N SER A 60 6.44 15.15 -2.63
CA SER A 60 7.80 15.58 -2.92
C SER A 60 7.90 17.11 -2.97
N GLY A 61 9.09 17.63 -2.76
CA GLY A 61 9.39 19.04 -2.96
C GLY A 61 9.25 19.44 -4.44
N PRO A 62 8.87 20.69 -4.72
CA PRO A 62 8.44 21.15 -6.05
C PRO A 62 9.53 21.13 -7.14
N ALA A 63 10.81 21.01 -6.77
CA ALA A 63 11.94 21.04 -7.70
C ALA A 63 12.60 19.67 -7.91
N GLU A 64 12.00 18.60 -7.39
CA GLU A 64 12.58 17.26 -7.48
C GLU A 64 11.98 16.48 -8.65
N GLY A 65 12.83 15.94 -9.52
CA GLY A 65 12.41 15.10 -10.64
C GLY A 65 12.03 13.69 -10.17
N THR A 66 13.02 12.87 -9.87
CA THR A 66 12.81 11.53 -9.31
C THR A 66 12.84 11.60 -7.79
N SER A 67 11.73 11.24 -7.15
CA SER A 67 11.60 11.24 -5.69
C SER A 67 11.48 9.82 -5.14
N TRP A 68 11.88 9.64 -3.88
CA TRP A 68 11.84 8.33 -3.20
C TRP A 68 11.35 8.45 -1.76
N LEU A 69 10.83 7.34 -1.23
CA LEU A 69 10.40 7.16 0.15
C LEU A 69 10.92 5.81 0.66
N ILE A 70 11.59 5.83 1.81
CA ILE A 70 12.19 4.67 2.49
C ILE A 70 11.55 4.53 3.86
N LEU A 71 11.23 3.29 4.25
CA LEU A 71 10.60 2.96 5.53
C LEU A 71 11.51 2.00 6.31
N ASP A 72 11.80 2.34 7.57
CA ASP A 72 12.50 1.45 8.50
C ASP A 72 11.50 0.62 9.33
N LEU A 73 11.38 -0.66 8.99
CA LEU A 73 10.48 -1.62 9.63
C LEU A 73 11.04 -2.26 10.92
N LYS A 74 12.23 -1.84 11.37
CA LYS A 74 12.95 -2.26 12.59
C LYS A 74 13.39 -3.72 12.68
N LYS A 75 12.79 -4.62 11.91
CA LYS A 75 13.14 -6.05 11.83
C LYS A 75 12.85 -6.60 10.43
N ARG A 76 13.34 -7.82 10.16
CA ARG A 76 12.99 -8.54 8.93
C ARG A 76 11.53 -9.00 8.98
N HIS A 77 10.82 -8.80 7.88
CA HIS A 77 9.44 -9.25 7.71
C HIS A 77 9.31 -9.96 6.36
N ASP A 78 8.45 -10.98 6.30
CA ASP A 78 8.04 -11.61 5.06
C ASP A 78 6.97 -10.75 4.38
N LEU A 79 7.41 -9.87 3.47
CA LEU A 79 6.51 -8.95 2.78
C LEU A 79 5.77 -9.67 1.65
N THR A 80 4.44 -9.52 1.65
CA THR A 80 3.59 -10.04 0.55
C THR A 80 3.27 -8.97 -0.49
N GLY A 81 3.59 -7.71 -0.21
CA GLY A 81 3.49 -6.59 -1.14
C GLY A 81 3.37 -5.23 -0.45
N SER A 82 3.32 -4.16 -1.24
CA SER A 82 3.03 -2.79 -0.82
C SER A 82 1.68 -2.30 -1.37
N THR A 83 1.07 -1.33 -0.69
CA THR A 83 -0.14 -0.64 -1.17
C THR A 83 0.17 0.84 -1.13
N LEU A 84 -0.16 1.53 -2.21
CA LEU A 84 -0.03 2.97 -2.32
C LEU A 84 -1.42 3.55 -2.56
N VAL A 85 -1.76 4.57 -1.79
CA VAL A 85 -3.01 5.32 -1.92
C VAL A 85 -2.62 6.74 -2.28
N TRP A 86 -3.12 7.21 -3.41
CA TRP A 86 -2.86 8.56 -3.91
C TRP A 86 -4.00 9.49 -3.50
N ASP A 87 -3.63 10.74 -3.21
CA ASP A 87 -4.53 11.90 -3.08
C ASP A 87 -4.90 12.44 -4.46
#